data_AF-A0ABD4PHQ3-F1
#
_entry.id   AF-A0ABD4PHQ3-F1
#
_cell.length_a   1.000
_cell.length_b   1.000
_cell.length_c   1.000
_cell.angle_alpha   90.00
_cell.angle_beta   90.00
_cell.angle_gamma   90.00
#
_symmetry.space_group_name_H-M   'P 1'
#
loop_
_entity.id
_entity.type
_entity.pdbx_description
1 polymer ?
#
loop_
_entity_poly.entity_id
_entity_poly.type
_entity_poly.pdbx_seq_one_letter_code
_entity_poly.pdbx_strand_id
1 'polypeptide(L)' 'EFAQGVLTCETVYVVAEVDEQAMKEGVPQFVMAYIDIRLGVIICGLSGWNITARVLRYLIVDRTAAPAGISAEVA' A
#
# COMPACT_ATOMS: atom_id res chain seq x y z
N GLU A 1 -14.67 3.56 -8.26
CA GLU A 1 -13.71 3.30 -9.35
C GLU A 1 -12.68 2.29 -8.84
N PHE A 2 -12.15 1.41 -9.70
CA PHE A 2 -11.19 0.37 -9.27
C PHE A 2 -9.77 0.96 -9.17
N ALA A 3 -8.96 0.47 -8.23
CA ALA A 3 -7.61 0.96 -8.01
C ALA A 3 -6.72 0.73 -9.23
N GLN A 4 -6.21 1.80 -9.84
CA GLN A 4 -5.35 1.75 -11.03
C GLN A 4 -3.87 1.73 -10.65
N GLY A 5 -3.13 0.79 -11.22
CA GLY A 5 -1.66 0.83 -11.32
C GLY A 5 -1.22 1.48 -12.64
N VAL A 6 0.10 1.61 -12.83
CA VAL A 6 0.75 2.50 -13.81
C VAL A 6 0.28 2.34 -15.27
N LEU A 7 -0.24 1.17 -15.67
CA LEU A 7 -0.92 0.96 -16.97
C LEU A 7 -2.13 0.00 -16.89
N THR A 8 -2.28 -0.71 -15.77
CA THR A 8 -3.21 -1.82 -15.47
C THR A 8 -3.25 -1.96 -13.94
N CYS A 9 -4.19 -2.72 -13.36
CA CYS A 9 -4.24 -2.96 -11.90
C CYS A 9 -3.04 -3.77 -11.35
N GLU A 10 -1.91 -3.85 -12.06
CA GLU A 10 -0.75 -4.67 -11.70
C GLU A 10 -0.12 -4.31 -10.35
N THR A 11 -0.22 -3.05 -9.95
CA THR A 11 0.28 -2.56 -8.66
C THR A 11 -0.77 -1.72 -7.98
N VAL A 12 -1.17 -2.13 -6.77
CA VAL A 12 -2.14 -1.41 -5.94
C VAL A 12 -1.45 -0.90 -4.70
N TYR A 13 -1.52 0.41 -4.46
CA TYR A 13 -0.97 1.02 -3.25
C TYR A 13 -1.90 0.76 -2.06
N VAL A 14 -1.31 0.42 -0.92
CA VAL A 14 -2.05 0.14 0.30
C VAL A 14 -1.34 0.72 1.52
N VAL A 15 -2.11 0.93 2.59
CA VAL A 15 -1.57 0.93 3.95
C VAL A 15 -1.79 -0.47 4.50
N ALA A 16 -0.73 -1.14 4.92
CA ALA A 16 -0.79 -2.45 5.53
C ALA A 16 -0.54 -2.35 7.04
N GLU A 17 -1.37 -3.04 7.82
CA GLU A 17 -1.07 -3.35 9.22
C GLU A 17 -0.31 -4.67 9.29
N VAL A 18 0.78 -4.70 10.03
CA VAL A 18 1.64 -5.88 10.18
C VAL A 18 1.62 -6.46 11.58
N ASP A 19 1.98 -7.74 11.69
CA ASP A 19 2.10 -8.45 12.96
C ASP A 19 3.27 -7.96 13.83
N GLU A 20 3.30 -8.38 15.10
CA GLU A 20 4.37 -8.04 16.03
C GLU A 20 5.76 -8.53 15.58
N GLN A 21 5.82 -9.59 14.77
CA GLN A 21 7.09 -10.15 14.31
C GLN A 21 7.76 -9.20 13.31
N ALA A 22 7.00 -8.69 12.35
CA ALA A 22 7.49 -7.66 11.43
C ALA A 22 7.88 -6.37 12.16
N MET A 23 7.16 -6.01 13.23
CA MET A 23 7.53 -4.86 14.07
C MET A 23 8.89 -5.05 14.76
N LYS A 24 9.16 -6.25 15.30
CA LYS A 24 10.47 -6.59 15.89
C LYS A 24 11.60 -6.59 14.85
N GLU A 25 11.27 -6.86 13.58
CA GLU A 25 12.18 -6.80 12.43
C GLU A 25 12.33 -5.38 11.85
N GLY A 26 11.68 -4.38 12.44
CA GLY A 26 11.86 -2.96 12.11
C GLY A 26 10.81 -2.37 11.16
N VAL A 27 9.74 -3.09 10.84
CA VAL A 27 8.62 -2.57 10.04
C VAL A 27 7.65 -1.81 10.95
N PRO A 28 7.29 -0.55 10.64
CA PRO A 28 6.24 0.15 11.40
C PRO A 28 4.92 -0.63 11.39
N GLN A 29 4.16 -0.60 12.49
CA GLN A 29 2.87 -1.33 12.61
C GLN A 29 1.94 -1.04 11.43
N PHE A 30 1.85 0.22 11.01
CA PHE A 30 1.15 0.63 9.80
C PHE A 30 2.18 1.18 8.81
N VAL A 31 2.24 0.58 7.62
CA VAL A 31 3.26 0.91 6.62
C VAL A 31 2.65 1.09 5.24
N MET A 32 3.16 2.07 4.49
CA MET A 32 2.88 2.16 3.06
C MET A 32 3.48 0.94 2.36
N ALA A 33 2.66 0.24 1.58
CA ALA A 33 3.04 -0.94 0.84
C ALA A 33 2.38 -0.92 -0.55
N TYR A 34 2.78 -1.86 -1.40
CA TYR A 34 2.08 -2.12 -2.65
C TYR A 34 1.87 -3.61 -2.84
N ILE A 35 0.70 -3.96 -3.37
CA ILE A 35 0.37 -5.30 -3.81
C ILE A 35 0.81 -5.43 -5.26
N ASP A 36 1.74 -6.33 -5.55
CA ASP A 36 1.99 -6.77 -6.92
C ASP A 36 1.00 -7.91 -7.22
N ILE A 37 -0.02 -7.62 -8.04
CA ILE A 37 -1.12 -8.57 -8.32
C ILE A 37 -0.62 -9.76 -9.17
N ARG A 38 0.43 -9.57 -9.98
CA ARG A 38 0.97 -10.63 -10.84
C ARG A 38 1.67 -11.70 -10.00
N LEU A 39 2.33 -11.26 -8.93
CA LEU A 39 3.08 -12.12 -8.02
C LEU A 39 2.27 -12.52 -6.78
N GLY A 40 1.16 -11.83 -6.50
CA GLY A 40 0.35 -12.07 -5.31
C GLY A 40 1.07 -11.72 -4.01
N VAL A 41 2.01 -10.78 -4.05
CA VAL A 41 2.84 -10.39 -2.90
C VAL A 41 2.56 -8.96 -2.46
N ILE A 42 2.68 -8.73 -1.16
CA ILE A 42 2.66 -7.40 -0.55
C ILE A 42 4.09 -7.00 -0.20
N ILE A 43 4.53 -5.89 -0.77
CA ILE A 43 5.90 -5.39 -0.61
C ILE A 43 5.87 -4.11 0.22
N CYS A 44 6.68 -4.07 1.27
CA CYS A 44 6.88 -2.90 2.10
C CYS A 44 7.47 -1.75 1.26
N GLY A 45 6.80 -0.60 1.24
CA GLY A 45 7.23 0.56 0.46
C GLY A 45 8.48 1.24 0.99
N LEU A 46 8.83 1.02 2.27
CA LEU A 46 10.04 1.58 2.89
C LEU A 46 11.25 0.67 2.68
N SER A 47 11.13 -0.63 2.97
CA SER A 47 12.26 -1.57 2.96
C SER A 47 12.37 -2.38 1.67
N GLY A 48 11.33 -2.42 0.83
CA GLY A 48 11.26 -3.29 -0.35
C GLY A 48 11.09 -4.77 -0.01
N TRP A 49 10.88 -5.13 1.26
CA TRP A 49 10.75 -6.52 1.69
C TRP A 49 9.38 -7.09 1.37
N ASN A 50 9.34 -8.38 1.06
CA ASN A 50 8.09 -9.13 0.98
C ASN A 50 7.53 -9.32 2.40
N ILE A 51 6.44 -8.65 2.71
CA ILE A 51 5.76 -8.68 4.02
C ILE A 51 4.46 -9.48 3.98
N THR A 52 4.16 -10.20 2.88
CA THR A 52 2.86 -10.86 2.65
C THR A 52 2.39 -11.70 3.83
N ALA A 53 3.25 -12.54 4.39
CA ALA A 53 2.92 -13.42 5.52
C ALA A 53 2.78 -12.69 6.87
N ARG A 54 3.13 -11.40 6.91
CA ARG A 54 3.11 -10.55 8.10
C ARG A 54 1.96 -9.55 8.10
N VAL A 55 1.21 -9.43 7.00
CA VAL A 55 0.08 -8.49 6.90
C VAL A 55 -1.16 -9.08 7.58
N LEU A 56 -1.73 -8.33 8.52
CA LEU A 56 -2.97 -8.67 9.21
C LEU A 56 -4.20 -8.16 8.45
N ARG A 57 -4.11 -6.93 7.95
CA ARG A 57 -5.13 -6.26 7.13
C ARG A 57 -4.51 -5.13 6.33
N TYR A 58 -5.17 -4.73 5.24
CA TYR A 58 -4.72 -3.61 4.42
C TYR A 58 -5.89 -2.74 3.96
N LEU A 59 -5.61 -1.46 3.74
CA LEU A 59 -6.52 -0.49 3.15
C LEU A 59 -5.94 -0.02 1.82
N ILE A 60 -6.74 -0.07 0.75
CA ILE A 60 -6.34 0.41 -0.57
C ILE A 60 -6.26 1.93 -0.57
N VAL A 61 -5.18 2.47 -1.12
CA VAL A 61 -4.96 3.90 -1.31
C VAL A 61 -5.10 4.20 -2.80
N ASP A 62 -6.10 5.00 -3.14
CA ASP A 62 -6.19 5.57 -4.47
C ASP A 62 -5.16 6.69 -4.61
N ARG A 63 -4.19 6.51 -5.51
CA ARG A 63 -3.16 7.50 -5.83
C ARG A 63 -3.41 8.20 -7.16
N THR A 64 -4.62 8.06 -7.71
CA THR A 64 -5.04 8.86 -8.86
C THR A 64 -4.84 10.33 -8.51
N ALA A 65 -4.16 11.07 -9.38
CA ALA A 65 -3.93 12.48 -9.16
C ALA A 65 -5.29 13.17 -8.96
N ALA A 66 -5.40 14.00 -7.92
CA ALA A 66 -6.60 14.79 -7.71
C ALA A 66 -6.89 15.59 -9.01
N PRO A 67 -8.16 15.71 -9.43
CA PRO A 67 -8.51 16.49 -10.61
C PRO A 67 -7.90 17.90 -10.51
N ALA A 68 -7.23 18.34 -11.57
CA ALA A 68 -6.67 19.69 -11.63
C ALA A 68 -7.80 20.71 -11.41
N GLY A 69 -7.75 21.42 -10.28
CA GLY A 69 -8.75 22.43 -9.90
C GLY A 69 -9.46 22.19 -8.56
N ILE A 70 -9.24 21.05 -7.89
CA ILE A 70 -9.74 20.83 -6.53
C ILE A 70 -8.60 21.09 -5.55
N SER A 71 -8.50 22.32 -5.05
CA SER A 71 -7.73 22.58 -3.83
C SER A 71 -8.51 21.97 -2.69
N ALA A 72 -7.98 20.92 -2.04
CA ALA A 72 -8.57 20.38 -0.84
C ALA A 72 -8.41 21.44 0.28
N GLU A 73 -9.36 22.36 0.37
CA GLU A 73 -9.54 23.17 1.58
C GLU A 73 -9.94 22.20 2.69
N VAL A 74 -9.06 22.13 3.69
CA VAL A 74 -9.24 21.38 4.92
C VAL A 74 -10.44 21.99 5.66
N ALA A 75 -11.50 21.18 5.83
CA ALA A 75 -12.61 21.46 6.73
C ALA A 75 -12.50 20.55 7.96
#